data_AF-A0A163UXE5-F1
#
_entry.id   AF-A0A163UXE5-F1
#
_cell.length_a   1.000
_cell.length_b   1.000
_cell.length_c   1.000
_cell.angle_alpha   90.00
_cell.angle_beta   90.00
_cell.angle_gamma   90.00
#
_symmetry.space_group_name_H-M   'P 1'
#
loop_
_entity.id
_entity.type
_entity.pdbx_description
1 polymer ?
#
loop_
_entity_poly.entity_id
_entity_poly.type
_entity_poly.pdbx_seq_one_letter_code
_entity_poly.pdbx_strand_id
1 'polypeptide(L)'
;MHRIIRSSLPAASGLKTGLRLAAILTSALGMAACQQYQTPSDLLFAPGFSTTRQSIPYTYNTPYDCRNFSGSGWKAIASGLVHNFGDQYRISQAGCFKTQSECQAYLTVMHSYIDVPRFMRCNPYTA
;
A
#
# COMPACT_ATOMS: atom_id res chain seq x y z
N MET A 1 -23.53 58.21 -24.19
CA MET A 1 -24.05 57.82 -22.86
C MET A 1 -22.89 57.80 -21.85
N HIS A 2 -23.06 58.52 -20.73
CA HIS A 2 -22.38 58.52 -19.41
C HIS A 2 -20.86 58.24 -19.21
N ARG A 3 -20.10 59.34 -19.08
CA ARG A 3 -19.29 59.88 -17.95
C ARG A 3 -18.60 58.95 -16.88
N ILE A 4 -17.42 59.45 -16.44
CA ILE A 4 -16.66 59.34 -15.14
C ILE A 4 -15.90 58.00 -14.87
N ILE A 5 -14.69 57.88 -14.28
CA ILE A 5 -13.92 58.66 -13.29
C ILE A 5 -12.40 58.37 -13.45
N ARG A 6 -11.55 59.41 -13.42
CA ARG A 6 -10.13 59.27 -13.03
C ARG A 6 -10.07 59.15 -11.51
N SER A 7 -9.59 58.04 -10.99
CA SER A 7 -9.15 57.94 -9.59
C SER A 7 -7.62 57.95 -9.53
N SER A 8 -7.11 58.92 -8.81
CA SER A 8 -5.70 59.10 -8.46
C SER A 8 -5.40 58.50 -7.09
N LEU A 9 -4.15 58.04 -6.93
CA LEU A 9 -3.35 57.83 -5.70
C LEU A 9 -3.48 56.48 -4.97
N PRO A 10 -2.45 56.02 -4.22
CA PRO A 10 -1.02 56.39 -4.22
C PRO A 10 -0.08 55.17 -4.36
N ALA A 11 1.18 55.44 -4.74
CA ALA A 11 2.29 54.55 -4.44
C ALA A 11 2.54 54.58 -2.92
N ALA A 12 2.37 53.44 -2.25
CA ALA A 12 2.79 53.26 -0.86
C ALA A 12 3.97 52.28 -0.83
N SER A 13 5.14 52.90 -0.75
CA SER A 13 6.39 52.35 -0.24
C SER A 13 6.20 51.41 0.95
N GLY A 14 6.72 50.19 0.85
CA GLY A 14 6.69 49.23 1.97
C GLY A 14 7.51 47.97 1.75
N LEU A 15 8.60 48.06 0.98
CA LEU A 15 9.64 47.02 0.98
C LEU A 15 10.35 47.08 2.34
N LYS A 16 10.69 45.91 2.90
CA LYS A 16 11.59 45.67 4.06
C LYS A 16 10.94 45.31 5.41
N THR A 17 10.01 44.37 5.49
CA THR A 17 9.83 43.62 6.77
C THR A 17 9.10 42.27 6.68
N GLY A 18 9.09 41.57 5.53
CA GLY A 18 8.36 40.30 5.39
C GLY A 18 9.22 39.04 5.19
N LEU A 19 10.52 39.18 4.88
CA LEU A 19 11.32 38.09 4.31
C LEU A 19 12.16 37.28 5.32
N ARG A 20 11.74 37.23 6.60
CA ARG A 20 12.48 36.49 7.65
C ARG A 20 11.63 35.46 8.39
N LEU A 21 10.33 35.37 8.13
CA LEU A 21 9.41 34.44 8.82
C LEU A 21 9.05 33.19 8.02
N ALA A 22 9.46 33.08 6.75
CA ALA A 22 9.16 31.91 5.91
C ALA A 22 10.23 30.80 5.95
N ALA A 23 11.35 31.00 6.65
CA ALA A 23 12.51 30.10 6.58
C ALA A 23 12.64 29.08 7.72
N ILE A 24 11.74 29.08 8.72
CA ILE A 24 11.87 28.23 9.93
C ILE A 24 10.86 27.06 9.93
N LEU A 25 9.91 27.01 8.99
CA LEU A 25 8.83 26.00 8.98
C LEU A 25 9.06 24.80 8.04
N THR A 26 10.17 24.73 7.29
CA THR A 26 10.38 23.69 6.27
C THR A 26 11.22 22.50 6.72
N SER A 27 11.82 22.51 7.90
CA SER A 27 12.75 21.45 8.34
C SER A 27 12.12 20.32 9.17
N ALA A 28 10.83 20.39 9.52
CA ALA A 28 10.18 19.36 10.33
C ALA A 28 9.49 18.23 9.55
N LEU A 29 9.32 18.36 8.22
CA LEU A 29 8.63 17.34 7.41
C LEU A 29 9.56 16.28 6.78
N GLY A 30 10.88 16.37 6.97
CA GLY A 30 11.84 15.47 6.32
C GLY A 30 12.00 14.08 6.94
N MET A 31 11.55 13.85 8.18
CA MET A 31 11.85 12.60 8.90
C MET A 31 10.68 11.61 9.01
N ALA A 32 9.50 11.94 8.50
CA ALA A 32 8.35 11.02 8.55
C ALA A 32 8.37 9.93 7.46
N ALA A 33 9.28 10.00 6.48
CA ALA A 33 9.30 9.08 5.34
C ALA A 33 10.11 7.78 5.55
N CYS A 34 10.90 7.67 6.62
CA CYS A 34 11.82 6.52 6.82
C CYS A 34 11.39 5.53 7.92
N GLN A 35 10.19 5.64 8.48
CA GLN A 35 9.67 4.71 9.50
C GLN A 35 8.66 3.69 8.94
N GLN A 36 8.57 3.52 7.62
CA GLN A 36 7.48 2.80 6.94
C GLN A 36 7.59 1.26 6.95
N TYR A 37 8.18 0.65 8.00
CA TYR A 37 8.21 -0.80 8.17
C TYR A 37 8.01 -1.14 9.65
N GLN A 38 6.79 -0.96 10.15
CA GLN A 38 6.47 -1.21 11.58
C GLN A 38 5.56 -2.42 11.78
N THR A 39 5.05 -3.04 10.70
CA THR A 39 4.17 -4.22 10.81
C THR A 39 4.63 -5.37 9.91
N PRO A 40 4.43 -6.66 10.28
CA PRO A 40 4.71 -7.80 9.40
C PRO A 40 3.99 -7.71 8.04
N SER A 41 2.87 -6.99 8.00
CA SER A 41 2.14 -6.61 6.79
C SER A 41 3.00 -5.79 5.81
N ASP A 42 3.87 -4.89 6.27
CA ASP A 42 4.72 -4.09 5.37
C ASP A 42 5.76 -4.94 4.62
N LEU A 43 6.20 -6.06 5.21
CA LEU A 43 7.13 -6.99 4.56
C LEU A 43 6.42 -7.90 3.54
N LEU A 44 5.14 -8.22 3.75
CA LEU A 44 4.31 -8.92 2.75
C LEU A 44 4.00 -8.04 1.53
N PHE A 45 4.08 -6.72 1.68
CA PHE A 45 3.72 -5.74 0.65
C PHE A 45 4.90 -4.90 0.15
N ALA A 46 6.13 -5.23 0.56
CA ALA A 46 7.33 -4.58 0.05
C ALA A 46 7.47 -4.89 -1.45
N PRO A 47 7.62 -3.88 -2.33
CA PRO A 47 7.60 -4.05 -3.78
C PRO A 47 8.89 -4.73 -4.25
N GLY A 48 8.93 -6.06 -4.17
CA GLY A 48 9.85 -6.88 -4.94
C GLY A 48 9.10 -7.40 -6.16
N PHE A 49 9.28 -6.77 -7.34
CA PHE A 49 8.72 -7.22 -8.61
C PHE A 49 9.28 -8.57 -9.11
N SER A 50 10.10 -9.23 -8.30
CA SER A 50 10.56 -10.57 -8.56
C SER A 50 9.39 -11.53 -8.44
N THR A 51 9.07 -12.24 -9.52
CA THR A 51 8.18 -13.41 -9.50
C THR A 51 8.98 -14.69 -9.27
N THR A 52 10.14 -14.63 -8.59
CA THR A 52 10.84 -15.85 -8.14
C THR A 52 10.02 -16.50 -7.04
N ARG A 53 10.14 -17.82 -6.91
CA ARG A 53 9.27 -18.58 -6.02
C ARG A 53 9.41 -18.14 -4.56
N GLN A 54 10.58 -17.65 -4.20
CA GLN A 54 10.96 -17.18 -2.87
C GLN A 54 10.42 -15.78 -2.55
N SER A 55 10.16 -14.94 -3.57
CA SER A 55 9.61 -13.60 -3.38
C SER A 55 8.08 -13.55 -3.38
N ILE A 56 7.42 -14.65 -3.74
CA ILE A 56 5.96 -14.74 -3.63
C ILE A 56 5.57 -14.81 -2.16
N PRO A 57 4.66 -13.93 -1.69
CA PRO A 57 4.20 -13.93 -0.31
C PRO A 57 3.79 -15.31 0.19
N TYR A 58 4.28 -15.66 1.38
CA TYR A 58 4.07 -16.95 2.02
C TYR A 58 3.52 -16.75 3.43
N THR A 59 2.49 -17.51 3.77
CA THR A 59 1.72 -17.34 5.02
C THR A 59 2.04 -18.39 6.08
N TYR A 60 2.71 -19.49 5.73
CA TYR A 60 3.03 -20.53 6.71
C TYR A 60 4.07 -20.07 7.72
N ASN A 61 3.92 -20.53 8.96
CA ASN A 61 4.72 -20.09 10.11
C ASN A 61 4.63 -18.57 10.37
N THR A 62 3.58 -17.91 9.87
CA THR A 62 3.26 -16.51 10.19
C THR A 62 1.97 -16.44 11.01
N PRO A 63 1.59 -15.27 11.55
CA PRO A 63 0.27 -15.08 12.17
C PRO A 63 -0.93 -15.38 11.25
N TYR A 64 -0.72 -15.40 9.94
CA TYR A 64 -1.74 -15.69 8.92
C TYR A 64 -1.78 -17.17 8.52
N ASP A 65 -0.96 -18.03 9.13
CA ASP A 65 -0.99 -19.47 8.91
C ASP A 65 -2.31 -20.05 9.42
N CYS A 66 -3.10 -20.61 8.51
CA CYS A 66 -4.37 -21.24 8.84
C CYS A 66 -4.25 -22.39 9.85
N ARG A 67 -3.08 -23.00 10.02
CA ARG A 67 -2.85 -24.06 11.03
C ARG A 67 -2.88 -23.54 12.46
N ASN A 68 -2.55 -22.26 12.64
CA ASN A 68 -2.49 -21.59 13.94
C ASN A 68 -3.66 -20.62 14.15
N PHE A 69 -4.55 -20.51 13.15
CA PHE A 69 -5.72 -19.66 13.23
C PHE A 69 -6.76 -20.28 14.18
N SER A 70 -7.39 -19.45 15.00
CA SER A 70 -8.44 -19.87 15.93
C SER A 70 -9.69 -18.99 15.80
N GLY A 71 -10.87 -19.58 15.97
CA GLY A 71 -12.16 -18.89 15.88
C GLY A 71 -12.61 -18.65 14.44
N SER A 72 -13.56 -17.72 14.27
CA SER A 72 -14.12 -17.36 12.97
C SER A 72 -13.39 -16.19 12.30
N GLY A 73 -13.36 -16.20 10.98
CA GLY A 73 -12.78 -15.17 10.14
C GLY A 73 -12.90 -15.54 8.66
N TRP A 74 -11.84 -15.29 7.91
CA TRP A 74 -11.81 -15.40 6.46
C TRP A 74 -10.57 -16.14 5.99
N LYS A 75 -10.73 -17.04 5.03
CA LYS A 75 -9.63 -17.75 4.37
C LYS A 75 -9.48 -17.25 2.95
N ALA A 76 -8.33 -16.65 2.66
CA ALA A 76 -7.92 -16.35 1.31
C ALA A 76 -7.27 -17.59 0.70
N ILE A 77 -7.59 -17.87 -0.56
CA ILE A 77 -6.87 -18.86 -1.37
C ILE A 77 -6.48 -18.16 -2.66
N ALA A 78 -5.18 -18.12 -2.91
CA ALA A 78 -4.57 -17.55 -4.09
C ALA A 78 -3.80 -18.63 -4.86
N SER A 79 -4.34 -19.02 -6.01
CA SER A 79 -3.76 -20.05 -6.86
C SER A 79 -3.79 -19.65 -8.33
N GLY A 80 -2.74 -20.02 -9.04
CA GLY A 80 -2.60 -19.75 -10.46
C GLY A 80 -1.25 -20.22 -10.99
N LEU A 81 -0.91 -19.69 -12.16
CA LEU A 81 0.39 -19.88 -12.81
C LEU A 81 1.20 -18.59 -12.70
N VAL A 82 2.50 -18.77 -12.46
CA VAL A 82 3.51 -17.72 -12.45
C VAL A 82 4.55 -18.06 -13.50
N HIS A 83 4.96 -17.05 -14.26
CA HIS A 83 6.03 -17.10 -15.25
C HIS A 83 7.20 -16.25 -14.76
N ASN A 84 8.41 -16.79 -14.88
CA ASN A 84 9.62 -16.12 -14.45
C ASN A 84 10.76 -16.46 -15.41
N PHE A 85 11.12 -15.52 -16.29
CA PHE A 85 12.27 -15.59 -17.20
C PHE A 85 12.48 -16.96 -17.90
N GLY A 86 11.39 -17.66 -18.26
CA GLY A 86 11.42 -18.97 -18.94
C GLY A 86 10.88 -20.13 -18.09
N ASP A 87 10.83 -19.98 -16.78
CA ASP A 87 10.21 -20.95 -15.88
C ASP A 87 8.72 -20.67 -15.72
N GLN A 88 7.93 -21.74 -15.67
CA GLN A 88 6.51 -21.68 -15.37
C GLN A 88 6.19 -22.64 -14.23
N TYR A 89 5.51 -22.14 -13.20
CA TYR A 89 5.12 -22.97 -12.08
C TYR A 89 3.77 -22.59 -11.49
N ARG A 90 3.13 -23.58 -10.87
CA ARG A 90 1.87 -23.39 -10.15
C ARG A 90 2.14 -23.00 -8.71
N ILE A 91 1.33 -22.08 -8.22
CA ILE A 91 1.26 -21.75 -6.80
C ILE A 91 -0.15 -21.98 -6.28
N SER A 92 -0.24 -22.26 -4.99
CA SER A 92 -1.48 -22.31 -4.23
C SER A 92 -1.16 -21.92 -2.80
N GLN A 93 -1.37 -20.64 -2.49
CA GLN A 93 -1.15 -20.10 -1.15
C GLN A 93 -2.48 -19.87 -0.46
N ALA A 94 -2.52 -20.09 0.85
CA ALA A 94 -3.69 -19.84 1.66
C ALA A 94 -3.33 -19.05 2.92
N GLY A 95 -4.08 -18.01 3.22
CA GLY A 95 -3.92 -17.21 4.44
C GLY A 95 -5.24 -17.10 5.18
N CYS A 96 -5.19 -17.08 6.51
CA CYS A 96 -6.36 -16.91 7.36
C CYS A 96 -6.30 -15.56 8.09
N PHE A 97 -7.40 -14.82 8.02
CA PHE A 97 -7.51 -13.42 8.43
C PHE A 97 -8.73 -13.24 9.32
N LYS A 98 -8.71 -12.22 10.19
CA LYS A 98 -9.85 -11.95 11.07
C LYS A 98 -10.96 -11.20 10.34
N THR A 99 -10.60 -10.33 9.41
CA THR A 99 -11.55 -9.50 8.67
C THR A 99 -11.59 -9.83 7.18
N GLN A 100 -12.73 -9.52 6.54
CA GLN A 100 -12.87 -9.68 5.09
C GLN A 100 -11.92 -8.75 4.33
N SER A 101 -11.70 -7.53 4.84
CA SER A 101 -10.81 -6.53 4.25
C SER A 101 -9.36 -6.99 4.19
N GLU A 102 -8.84 -7.57 5.27
CA GLU A 102 -7.48 -8.14 5.30
C GLU A 102 -7.34 -9.29 4.29
N CYS A 103 -8.36 -10.15 4.22
CA CYS A 103 -8.39 -11.24 3.27
C CYS A 103 -8.34 -10.73 1.81
N GLN A 104 -9.13 -9.70 1.49
CA GLN A 104 -9.14 -9.11 0.15
C GLN A 104 -7.82 -8.41 -0.18
N ALA A 105 -7.25 -7.66 0.78
CA ALA A 105 -5.95 -7.00 0.61
C ALA A 105 -4.84 -8.00 0.27
N TYR A 106 -4.82 -9.16 0.95
CA TYR A 106 -3.90 -10.24 0.62
C TYR A 106 -4.10 -10.76 -0.82
N LEU A 107 -5.33 -10.96 -1.28
CA LEU A 107 -5.59 -11.37 -2.66
C LEU A 107 -5.18 -10.31 -3.68
N THR A 108 -5.39 -9.02 -3.39
CA THR A 108 -4.93 -7.92 -4.24
C THR A 108 -3.42 -7.97 -4.44
N VAL A 109 -2.67 -8.28 -3.38
CA VAL A 109 -1.22 -8.43 -3.47
C VAL A 109 -0.84 -9.70 -4.20
N MET A 110 -1.45 -10.84 -3.90
CA MET A 110 -1.18 -12.07 -4.64
C MET A 110 -1.48 -11.95 -6.13
N HIS A 111 -2.44 -11.10 -6.52
CA HIS A 111 -2.74 -10.79 -7.92
C HIS A 111 -1.56 -10.19 -8.68
N SER A 112 -0.65 -9.44 -8.04
CA SER A 112 0.53 -8.89 -8.72
C SER A 112 1.61 -9.93 -8.98
N TYR A 113 1.54 -11.10 -8.34
CA TYR A 113 2.51 -12.19 -8.50
C TYR A 113 2.02 -13.32 -9.40
N ILE A 114 0.72 -13.36 -9.73
CA ILE A 114 0.10 -14.46 -10.48
C ILE A 114 -0.33 -13.96 -11.86
N ASP A 115 0.36 -14.41 -12.91
CA ASP A 115 0.03 -14.01 -14.29
C ASP A 115 -1.30 -14.58 -14.77
N VAL A 116 -1.58 -15.84 -14.42
CA VAL A 116 -2.83 -16.51 -14.80
C VAL A 116 -3.54 -17.01 -13.54
N PRO A 117 -4.43 -16.19 -12.96
CA PRO A 117 -5.24 -16.57 -11.81
C PRO A 117 -6.15 -17.75 -12.13
N ARG A 118 -6.18 -18.75 -11.26
CA ARG A 118 -7.13 -19.89 -11.34
C ARG A 118 -8.17 -19.84 -10.24
N PHE A 119 -7.75 -19.55 -9.01
CA PHE A 119 -8.64 -19.43 -7.88
C PHE A 119 -8.12 -18.34 -6.95
N MET A 120 -8.89 -17.26 -6.85
CA MET A 120 -8.56 -16.08 -6.04
C MET A 120 -9.82 -15.67 -5.30
N ARG A 121 -10.02 -16.17 -4.08
CA ARG A 121 -11.26 -15.92 -3.31
C ARG A 121 -11.02 -15.86 -1.81
N CYS A 122 -11.85 -15.05 -1.17
CA CYS A 122 -12.02 -15.01 0.27
C CYS A 122 -13.31 -15.74 0.62
N ASN A 123 -13.21 -16.75 1.48
CA ASN A 123 -14.35 -17.49 1.98
C ASN A 123 -14.43 -17.32 3.50
N PRO A 124 -15.64 -17.26 4.09
CA PRO A 124 -15.79 -17.41 5.53
C PRO A 124 -15.11 -18.69 6.01
N TYR A 125 -14.42 -18.61 7.13
CA TYR A 125 -13.65 -19.73 7.68
C TYR A 125 -13.74 -19.74 9.20
N THR A 126 -13.95 -20.94 9.77
CA THR A 126 -13.89 -21.19 11.21
C THR A 126 -12.97 -22.37 11.42
N ALA A 127 -11.97 -22.19 12.30
CA ALA A 127 -11.00 -23.21 12.66
C ALA A 127 -11.42 -24.00 13.91
#